data_AF-A0A261A374-F1
#
_entry.id   AF-A0A261A374-F1
#
_cell.length_a   1.000
_cell.length_b   1.000
_cell.length_c   1.000
_cell.angle_alpha   90.00
_cell.angle_beta   90.00
_cell.angle_gamma   90.00
#
_symmetry.space_group_name_H-M   'P 1'
#
loop_
_entity.id
_entity.type
_entity.pdbx_description
1 polymer ?
#
loop_
_entity_poly.entity_id
_entity_poly.type
_entity_poly.pdbx_seq_one_letter_code
_entity_poly.pdbx_strand_id
1 'polypeptide(L)'
;MFSVPFLTSLTNHLGTTAIDDASDSLSCLISAFLFIIASILTSAKTYVGSAMECWVPQTYSGEWGEFAENYCFLKDTYWYPVKEEMIEIPDYHKERHRLSYYQWSSMYMAMAGIAFMIPKFLWKMAQSYTDMSLIYFCDTANTIRTETAEKRKEKVKEMATFMHAKLTSVHAPSCFTTIPMYIVYGIIKVLYLVIACVQFCALGYFLGQKKDLFWGWTLFWNLMNGVTWETTGLFPRLTFCDFTVREMAGNNREETIQCVIGINEFNEKIFLFLWFWLVFLLFSTLIAHIFNAVQFSKSYFINSLLHSTRKNDPSINKALFQQFEREYLTKDGKLILSFVKSQSDLVAQEVAVEMFQDFLKTKPSRLRIHDVNKKDLENGVDNLKDTIPVSV
;
A
#
# COMPACT_ATOMS: atom_id res chain seq x y z
N MET A 1 8.41 7.76 -27.40
CA MET A 1 8.12 7.24 -26.05
C MET A 1 7.48 5.87 -26.25
N PHE A 2 8.25 4.78 -26.14
CA PHE A 2 7.74 3.44 -26.41
C PHE A 2 6.75 3.03 -25.32
N SER A 3 5.46 3.06 -25.63
CA SER A 3 4.41 2.48 -24.79
C SER A 3 4.56 0.97 -24.85
N VAL A 4 5.00 0.36 -23.74
CA VAL A 4 4.98 -1.10 -23.58
C VAL A 4 3.50 -1.47 -23.39
N PRO A 5 2.84 -2.15 -24.35
CA PRO A 5 1.38 -2.29 -24.38
C PRO A 5 0.81 -2.93 -23.10
N PHE A 6 1.58 -3.85 -22.52
CA PHE A 6 1.25 -4.49 -21.24
C PHE A 6 1.24 -3.50 -20.08
N LEU A 7 2.28 -2.67 -19.94
CA LEU A 7 2.35 -1.66 -18.87
C LEU A 7 1.24 -0.62 -19.03
N THR A 8 0.90 -0.24 -20.26
CA THR A 8 -0.17 0.72 -20.53
C THR A 8 -1.54 0.13 -20.22
N SER A 9 -1.80 -1.12 -20.60
CA SER A 9 -3.03 -1.83 -20.24
C SER A 9 -3.17 -2.01 -18.73
N LEU A 10 -2.08 -2.41 -18.06
CA LEU A 10 -2.02 -2.60 -16.62
C LEU A 10 -2.21 -1.27 -15.86
N THR A 11 -1.58 -0.19 -16.33
CA THR A 11 -1.73 1.17 -15.77
C THR A 11 -3.12 1.73 -16.02
N ASN A 12 -3.79 1.40 -17.13
CA ASN A 12 -5.17 1.81 -17.36
C ASN A 12 -6.14 1.04 -16.45
N HIS A 13 -5.92 -0.27 -16.26
CA HIS A 13 -6.76 -1.09 -15.38
C HIS A 13 -6.54 -0.81 -13.89
N LEU A 14 -5.32 -0.44 -13.48
CA LEU A 14 -4.94 -0.09 -12.11
C LEU A 14 -4.65 1.40 -11.94
N GLY A 15 -5.15 2.23 -12.87
CA GLY A 15 -4.94 3.67 -12.87
C GLY A 15 -5.55 4.34 -11.66
N THR A 16 -5.21 5.61 -11.45
CA THR A 16 -5.81 6.43 -10.38
C THR A 16 -7.31 6.48 -10.57
N THR A 17 -8.05 5.93 -9.63
CA THR A 17 -9.50 5.98 -9.55
C THR A 17 -9.91 7.03 -8.52
N ALA A 18 -11.15 7.53 -8.62
CA ALA A 18 -11.70 8.56 -7.72
C ALA A 18 -11.77 8.14 -6.23
N ILE A 19 -11.41 6.90 -5.94
CA ILE A 19 -11.45 6.22 -4.65
C ILE A 19 -10.04 5.88 -4.12
N ASP A 20 -8.98 6.23 -4.86
CA ASP A 20 -7.60 6.03 -4.43
C ASP A 20 -7.12 7.28 -3.68
N ASP A 21 -6.60 7.09 -2.47
CA ASP A 21 -5.89 8.18 -1.79
C ASP A 21 -4.53 8.42 -2.49
N ALA A 22 -3.98 9.62 -2.32
CA ALA A 22 -2.65 9.95 -2.84
C ALA A 22 -1.57 8.95 -2.38
N SER A 23 -1.67 8.49 -1.13
CA SER A 23 -0.76 7.48 -0.55
C SER A 23 -0.93 6.10 -1.19
N ASP A 24 -2.14 5.71 -1.60
CA ASP A 24 -2.37 4.43 -2.29
C ASP A 24 -1.82 4.47 -3.70
N SER A 25 -1.99 5.61 -4.38
CA SER A 25 -1.45 5.84 -5.72
C SER A 25 0.08 5.81 -5.70
N LEU A 26 0.70 6.41 -4.69
CA LEU A 26 2.15 6.36 -4.49
C LEU A 26 2.65 4.93 -4.23
N SER A 27 1.93 4.17 -3.38
CA SER A 27 2.29 2.80 -3.01
C SER A 27 2.08 1.82 -4.16
N CYS A 28 0.91 1.82 -4.80
CA CYS A 28 0.58 0.87 -5.84
C CYS A 28 1.17 1.26 -7.19
N LEU A 29 0.94 2.48 -7.67
CA LEU A 29 1.21 2.83 -9.05
C LEU A 29 2.67 3.25 -9.23
N ILE A 30 3.12 4.22 -8.43
CA ILE A 30 4.48 4.76 -8.57
C ILE A 30 5.51 3.73 -8.13
N SER A 31 5.33 3.09 -6.97
CA SER A 31 6.30 2.09 -6.50
C SER A 31 6.33 0.86 -7.41
N ALA A 32 5.19 0.30 -7.83
CA ALA A 32 5.22 -0.82 -8.77
C ALA A 32 5.92 -0.46 -10.08
N PHE A 33 5.65 0.73 -10.62
CA PHE A 33 6.31 1.21 -11.84
C PHE A 33 7.83 1.33 -11.67
N LEU A 34 8.30 1.93 -10.57
CA LEU A 34 9.74 2.05 -10.28
C LEU A 34 10.41 0.68 -10.19
N PHE A 35 9.82 -0.27 -9.47
CA PHE A 35 10.35 -1.62 -9.32
C PHE A 35 10.34 -2.41 -10.64
N ILE A 36 9.27 -2.31 -11.44
CA ILE A 36 9.18 -2.98 -12.74
C ILE A 36 10.20 -2.39 -13.73
N ILE A 37 10.37 -1.06 -13.78
CA ILE A 37 11.40 -0.44 -14.61
C ILE A 37 12.79 -0.86 -14.16
N ALA A 38 13.07 -0.86 -12.86
CA ALA A 38 14.36 -1.29 -12.34
C ALA A 38 14.65 -2.77 -12.70
N SER A 39 13.63 -3.63 -12.67
CA SER A 39 13.71 -5.02 -13.15
C SER A 39 14.05 -5.09 -14.64
N ILE A 40 13.42 -4.27 -15.48
CA ILE A 40 13.67 -4.26 -16.93
C ILE A 40 15.09 -3.77 -17.21
N LEU A 41 15.53 -2.70 -16.55
CA LEU A 41 16.87 -2.12 -16.72
C LEU A 41 17.97 -3.11 -16.31
N THR A 42 17.82 -3.78 -15.17
CA THR A 42 18.77 -4.80 -14.72
C THR A 42 18.77 -6.01 -15.63
N SER A 43 17.60 -6.51 -16.02
CA SER A 43 17.50 -7.64 -16.96
C SER A 43 18.15 -7.31 -18.30
N ALA A 44 17.94 -6.10 -18.83
CA ALA A 44 18.58 -5.67 -20.06
C ALA A 44 20.11 -5.73 -19.92
N LYS A 45 20.67 -5.31 -18.78
CA LYS A 45 22.11 -5.43 -18.55
C LYS A 45 22.59 -6.88 -18.38
N THR A 46 21.78 -7.76 -17.78
CA THR A 46 22.13 -9.18 -17.62
C THR A 46 22.15 -9.93 -18.96
N TYR A 47 21.21 -9.63 -19.86
CA TYR A 47 21.01 -10.40 -21.10
C TYR A 47 21.61 -9.74 -22.34
N VAL A 48 21.88 -8.43 -22.31
CA VAL A 48 22.49 -7.69 -23.43
C VAL A 48 23.98 -7.52 -23.16
N GLY A 49 24.79 -8.45 -23.66
CA GLY A 49 26.24 -8.48 -23.52
C GLY A 49 26.74 -9.56 -22.56
N SER A 50 28.04 -9.51 -22.21
CA SER A 50 28.65 -10.33 -21.17
C SER A 50 28.15 -9.88 -19.79
N ALA A 51 27.51 -10.78 -19.05
CA ALA A 51 27.06 -10.49 -17.68
C ALA A 51 28.24 -10.37 -16.71
N MET A 52 29.33 -11.09 -17.00
CA MET A 52 30.55 -11.18 -16.23
C MET A 52 31.73 -11.48 -17.16
N GLU A 53 32.91 -10.96 -16.85
CA GLU A 53 34.15 -11.21 -17.61
C GLU A 53 35.22 -11.72 -16.65
N CYS A 54 35.89 -12.82 -16.99
CA CYS A 54 36.85 -13.47 -16.09
C CYS A 54 38.28 -13.41 -16.64
N TRP A 55 39.23 -13.26 -15.72
CA TRP A 55 40.65 -13.38 -16.00
C TRP A 55 41.05 -14.86 -16.02
N VAL A 56 40.95 -15.46 -17.20
CA VAL A 56 41.26 -16.87 -17.44
C VAL A 56 42.66 -17.01 -18.07
N PRO A 57 43.46 -18.05 -17.74
CA PRO A 57 44.74 -18.31 -18.39
C PRO A 57 44.64 -18.36 -19.93
N GLN A 58 45.69 -17.92 -20.63
CA GLN A 58 45.73 -17.87 -22.10
C GLN A 58 45.49 -19.24 -22.78
N THR A 59 45.72 -20.34 -22.07
CA THR A 59 45.44 -21.70 -22.53
C THR A 59 43.95 -21.96 -22.79
N TYR A 60 43.05 -21.24 -22.13
CA TYR A 60 41.60 -21.40 -22.23
C TYR A 60 40.94 -20.28 -23.07
N SER A 61 41.59 -19.87 -24.16
CA SER A 61 41.06 -18.81 -25.03
C SER A 61 39.83 -19.26 -25.84
N GLY A 62 38.97 -18.30 -26.21
CA GLY A 62 37.76 -18.54 -27.00
C GLY A 62 36.63 -19.16 -26.17
N GLU A 63 36.08 -20.27 -26.65
CA GLU A 63 34.89 -20.95 -26.07
C GLU A 63 35.10 -21.42 -24.63
N TRP A 64 36.34 -21.76 -24.25
CA TRP A 64 36.67 -22.17 -22.88
C TRP A 64 36.55 -21.01 -21.88
N GLY A 65 36.87 -19.79 -22.31
CA GLY A 65 36.71 -18.58 -21.51
C GLY A 65 35.23 -18.28 -21.27
N GLU A 66 34.41 -18.36 -22.33
CA GLU A 66 32.96 -18.18 -22.23
C GLU A 66 32.32 -19.26 -21.35
N PHE A 67 32.80 -20.51 -21.40
CA PHE A 67 32.36 -21.56 -20.47
C PHE A 67 32.72 -21.22 -19.03
N ALA A 68 33.94 -20.77 -18.74
CA ALA A 68 34.37 -20.40 -17.40
C ALA A 68 33.56 -19.21 -16.85
N GLU A 69 33.30 -18.20 -17.69
CA GLU A 69 32.46 -17.06 -17.36
C GLU A 69 31.03 -17.47 -17.04
N ASN A 70 30.40 -18.29 -17.88
CA ASN A 70 29.05 -18.79 -17.62
C ASN A 70 28.99 -19.70 -16.39
N TYR A 71 29.99 -20.57 -16.21
CA TYR A 71 30.10 -21.43 -15.03
C TYR A 71 30.19 -20.59 -13.76
N CYS A 72 31.05 -19.58 -13.74
CA CYS A 72 31.24 -18.70 -12.58
C CYS A 72 30.14 -17.66 -12.42
N PHE A 73 29.34 -17.39 -13.45
CA PHE A 73 28.15 -16.56 -13.31
C PHE A 73 27.04 -17.35 -12.62
N LEU A 74 26.86 -18.63 -12.99
CA LEU A 74 25.85 -19.53 -12.43
C LEU A 74 26.25 -20.06 -11.04
N LYS A 75 27.54 -20.37 -10.85
CA LYS A 75 28.11 -20.70 -9.55
C LYS A 75 28.26 -19.42 -8.74
N ASP A 76 27.92 -19.47 -7.46
CA ASP A 76 28.09 -18.32 -6.60
C ASP A 76 29.56 -17.95 -6.44
N THR A 77 29.83 -16.65 -6.49
CA THR A 77 31.17 -16.09 -6.30
C THR A 77 31.33 -15.56 -4.88
N TYR A 78 32.55 -15.22 -4.48
CA TYR A 78 32.79 -14.58 -3.19
C TYR A 78 33.67 -13.34 -3.34
N TRP A 79 33.53 -12.41 -2.40
CA TRP A 79 34.39 -11.23 -2.33
C TRP A 79 35.58 -11.48 -1.41
N TYR A 80 36.73 -10.95 -1.81
CA TYR A 80 37.94 -10.91 -1.01
C TYR A 80 38.66 -9.57 -1.26
N PRO A 81 39.28 -8.94 -0.24
CA PRO A 81 40.02 -7.70 -0.41
C PRO A 81 41.18 -7.87 -1.40
N VAL A 82 41.23 -7.04 -2.45
CA VAL A 82 42.23 -7.15 -3.54
C VAL A 82 43.67 -6.94 -3.05
N LYS A 83 43.86 -6.19 -1.97
CA LYS A 83 45.19 -5.82 -1.43
C LYS A 83 45.78 -6.87 -0.51
N GLU A 84 44.99 -7.88 -0.12
CA GLU A 84 45.45 -8.94 0.77
C GLU A 84 45.92 -10.14 -0.06
N GLU A 85 46.98 -10.81 0.39
CA GLU A 85 47.45 -12.03 -0.25
C GLU A 85 46.42 -13.14 -0.03
N MET A 86 46.12 -13.90 -1.10
CA MET A 86 45.24 -15.06 -1.01
C MET A 86 46.04 -16.29 -0.59
N ILE A 87 46.12 -16.51 0.71
CA ILE A 87 46.73 -17.71 1.29
C ILE A 87 45.60 -18.50 1.95
N GLU A 88 45.28 -19.67 1.38
CA GLU A 88 44.28 -20.62 1.90
C GLU A 88 43.03 -19.95 2.50
N ILE A 89 42.16 -19.41 1.62
CA ILE A 89 40.94 -18.73 2.05
C ILE A 89 40.03 -19.74 2.77
N PRO A 90 39.76 -19.55 4.07
CA PRO A 90 38.93 -20.49 4.83
C PRO A 90 37.50 -20.55 4.27
N ASP A 91 36.89 -21.74 4.34
CA ASP A 91 35.52 -21.95 3.86
C ASP A 91 34.50 -21.01 4.53
N TYR A 92 34.68 -20.71 5.82
CA TYR A 92 33.80 -19.78 6.54
C TYR A 92 33.81 -18.37 5.91
N HIS A 93 34.93 -17.93 5.33
CA HIS A 93 35.04 -16.63 4.70
C HIS A 93 34.30 -16.63 3.37
N LYS A 94 34.50 -17.68 2.57
CA LYS A 94 33.80 -17.89 1.29
C LYS A 94 32.28 -17.90 1.50
N GLU A 95 31.80 -18.62 2.51
CA GLU A 95 30.37 -18.67 2.84
C GLU A 95 29.81 -17.32 3.30
N ARG A 96 30.55 -16.60 4.15
CA ARG A 96 30.10 -15.31 4.69
C ARG A 96 30.04 -14.20 3.64
N HIS A 97 30.97 -14.22 2.68
CA HIS A 97 31.11 -13.21 1.63
C HIS A 97 30.62 -13.71 0.27
N ARG A 98 29.78 -14.74 0.26
CA ARG A 98 29.15 -15.31 -0.94
C ARG A 98 28.18 -14.31 -1.56
N LEU A 99 28.29 -14.11 -2.87
CA LEU A 99 27.44 -13.26 -3.67
C LEU A 99 26.59 -14.10 -4.62
N SER A 100 25.27 -13.99 -4.44
CA SER A 100 24.28 -14.62 -5.32
C SER A 100 23.15 -13.69 -5.71
N TYR A 101 22.95 -12.59 -4.98
CA TYR A 101 21.84 -11.67 -5.18
C TYR A 101 21.84 -11.02 -6.58
N TYR A 102 22.99 -10.87 -7.24
CA TYR A 102 23.07 -10.26 -8.56
C TYR A 102 22.38 -11.09 -9.65
N GLN A 103 22.30 -12.42 -9.49
CA GLN A 103 21.60 -13.31 -10.40
C GLN A 103 20.08 -13.11 -10.30
N TRP A 104 19.59 -12.83 -9.10
CA TRP A 104 18.16 -12.79 -8.76
C TRP A 104 17.60 -11.36 -8.64
N SER A 105 18.43 -10.33 -8.83
CA SER A 105 18.05 -8.94 -8.55
C SER A 105 16.86 -8.46 -9.38
N SER A 106 16.84 -8.80 -10.67
CA SER A 106 15.75 -8.46 -11.58
C SER A 106 14.44 -9.15 -11.17
N MET A 107 14.48 -10.46 -10.92
CA MET A 107 13.31 -11.24 -10.50
C MET A 107 12.74 -10.73 -9.17
N TYR A 108 13.60 -10.43 -8.20
CA TYR A 108 13.20 -9.82 -6.93
C TYR A 108 12.44 -8.51 -7.17
N MET A 109 12.98 -7.62 -8.00
CA MET A 109 12.32 -6.33 -8.28
C MET A 109 10.99 -6.50 -9.02
N ALA A 110 10.88 -7.43 -9.96
CA ALA A 110 9.62 -7.75 -10.62
C ALA A 110 8.56 -8.25 -9.61
N MET A 111 8.94 -9.18 -8.74
CA MET A 111 8.06 -9.72 -7.70
C MET A 111 7.63 -8.64 -6.70
N ALA A 112 8.55 -7.77 -6.28
CA ALA A 112 8.25 -6.64 -5.42
C ALA A 112 7.27 -5.66 -6.09
N GLY A 113 7.46 -5.36 -7.38
CA GLY A 113 6.54 -4.54 -8.15
C GLY A 113 5.12 -5.11 -8.20
N ILE A 114 4.98 -6.42 -8.44
CA ILE A 114 3.69 -7.11 -8.40
C ILE A 114 3.08 -7.06 -7.00
N ALA A 115 3.89 -7.27 -5.95
CA ALA A 115 3.42 -7.25 -4.57
C ALA A 115 2.78 -5.90 -4.20
N PHE A 116 3.35 -4.77 -4.64
CA PHE A 116 2.76 -3.45 -4.43
C PHE A 116 1.37 -3.25 -5.07
N MET A 117 1.02 -4.07 -6.06
CA MET A 117 -0.27 -4.00 -6.74
C MET A 117 -1.39 -4.80 -6.07
N ILE A 118 -1.02 -5.76 -5.20
CA ILE A 118 -1.95 -6.67 -4.53
C ILE A 118 -3.03 -5.92 -3.73
N PRO A 119 -2.72 -4.91 -2.90
CA PRO A 119 -3.76 -4.27 -2.08
C PRO A 119 -4.81 -3.56 -2.93
N LYS A 120 -4.40 -2.92 -4.04
CA LYS A 120 -5.33 -2.27 -4.98
C LYS A 120 -6.23 -3.28 -5.67
N PHE A 121 -5.66 -4.40 -6.09
CA PHE A 121 -6.44 -5.49 -6.67
C PHE A 121 -7.49 -6.00 -5.68
N LEU A 122 -7.09 -6.27 -4.43
CA LEU A 122 -8.00 -6.70 -3.37
C LEU A 122 -9.08 -5.64 -3.06
N TRP A 123 -8.73 -4.35 -3.08
CA TRP A 123 -9.69 -3.27 -2.87
C TRP A 123 -10.75 -3.18 -3.97
N LYS A 124 -10.35 -3.31 -5.24
CA LYS A 124 -11.29 -3.35 -6.37
C LYS A 124 -12.17 -4.59 -6.32
N MET A 125 -11.58 -5.74 -6.02
CA MET A 125 -12.30 -7.00 -5.87
C MET A 125 -13.33 -6.90 -4.75
N ALA A 126 -12.96 -6.40 -3.57
CA ALA A 126 -13.87 -6.24 -2.45
C ALA A 126 -15.05 -5.30 -2.78
N GLN A 127 -14.78 -4.21 -3.51
CA GLN A 127 -15.85 -3.30 -3.96
C GLN A 127 -16.81 -3.93 -4.98
N SER A 128 -16.34 -4.85 -5.81
CA SER A 128 -17.20 -5.57 -6.76
C SER A 128 -18.17 -6.51 -6.05
N TYR A 129 -17.83 -6.99 -4.86
CA TYR A 129 -18.70 -7.84 -4.05
C TYR A 129 -19.66 -7.06 -3.15
N THR A 130 -19.40 -5.77 -2.91
CA THR A 130 -20.30 -4.93 -2.13
C THR A 130 -21.38 -4.30 -3.01
N ASP A 131 -22.64 -4.36 -2.57
CA ASP A 131 -23.82 -3.70 -3.18
C ASP A 131 -23.79 -2.15 -3.11
N MET A 132 -22.65 -1.58 -2.75
CA MET A 132 -22.41 -0.16 -2.49
C MET A 132 -21.06 0.22 -3.12
N SER A 133 -21.02 0.35 -4.44
CA SER A 133 -19.81 0.80 -5.13
C SER A 133 -19.56 2.27 -4.82
N LEU A 134 -18.47 2.56 -4.11
CA LEU A 134 -18.05 3.91 -3.77
C LEU A 134 -17.82 4.78 -5.01
N ILE A 135 -17.35 4.13 -6.08
CA ILE A 135 -17.13 4.72 -7.41
C ILE A 135 -18.40 5.43 -7.89
N TYR A 136 -19.59 4.84 -7.69
CA TYR A 136 -20.85 5.46 -8.07
C TYR A 136 -21.09 6.79 -7.36
N PHE A 137 -20.79 6.89 -6.06
CA PHE A 137 -20.95 8.13 -5.31
C PHE A 137 -19.95 9.21 -5.76
N CYS A 138 -18.71 8.83 -6.07
CA CYS A 138 -17.73 9.76 -6.62
C CYS A 138 -18.11 10.28 -8.01
N ASP A 139 -18.57 9.40 -8.90
CA ASP A 139 -19.01 9.77 -10.26
C ASP A 139 -20.28 10.62 -10.24
N THR A 140 -21.22 10.28 -9.35
CA THR A 140 -22.44 11.06 -9.13
C THR A 140 -22.08 12.44 -8.58
N ALA A 141 -21.16 12.55 -7.62
CA ALA A 141 -20.69 13.84 -7.10
C ALA A 141 -20.04 14.71 -8.19
N ASN A 142 -19.23 14.11 -9.06
CA ASN A 142 -18.63 14.81 -10.19
C ASN A 142 -19.66 15.30 -11.20
N THR A 143 -20.72 14.51 -11.44
CA THR A 143 -21.85 14.91 -12.30
C THR A 143 -22.63 16.07 -11.69
N ILE A 144 -22.95 15.97 -10.39
CA ILE A 144 -23.68 17.00 -9.64
C ILE A 144 -22.92 18.34 -9.67
N ARG A 145 -21.58 18.31 -9.60
CA ARG A 145 -20.72 19.50 -9.65
C ARG A 145 -20.92 20.33 -10.92
N THR A 146 -21.23 19.70 -12.05
CA THR A 146 -21.37 20.37 -13.36
C THR A 146 -22.80 20.77 -13.72
N GLU A 147 -23.78 20.44 -12.88
CA GLU A 147 -25.20 20.65 -13.15
C GLU A 147 -25.72 22.02 -12.71
N THR A 148 -26.90 22.40 -13.21
CA THR A 148 -27.59 23.64 -12.81
C THR A 148 -28.09 23.58 -11.37
N ALA A 149 -28.26 24.73 -10.72
CA ALA A 149 -28.61 24.81 -9.30
C ALA A 149 -29.89 24.05 -8.90
N GLU A 150 -30.92 24.07 -9.76
CA GLU A 150 -32.18 23.36 -9.47
C GLU A 150 -32.04 21.83 -9.62
N LYS A 151 -31.44 21.36 -10.72
CA LYS A 151 -31.16 19.93 -10.92
C LYS A 151 -30.18 19.37 -9.88
N ARG A 152 -29.24 20.20 -9.44
CA ARG A 152 -28.27 19.85 -8.38
C ARG A 152 -28.98 19.50 -7.08
N LYS A 153 -29.92 20.33 -6.60
CA LYS A 153 -30.67 20.07 -5.36
C LYS A 153 -31.43 18.75 -5.43
N GLU A 154 -32.07 18.47 -6.56
CA GLU A 154 -32.80 17.21 -6.79
C GLU A 154 -31.86 16.00 -6.72
N LYS A 155 -30.74 16.02 -7.47
CA LYS A 155 -29.75 14.94 -7.47
C LYS A 155 -29.07 14.74 -6.11
N VAL A 156 -28.78 15.82 -5.38
CA VAL A 156 -28.23 15.76 -4.01
C VAL A 156 -29.21 15.03 -3.08
N LYS A 157 -30.50 15.34 -3.19
CA LYS A 157 -31.54 14.68 -2.39
C LYS A 157 -31.69 13.20 -2.73
N GLU A 158 -31.67 12.87 -4.02
CA GLU A 158 -31.67 11.48 -4.48
C GLU A 158 -30.46 10.71 -3.92
N MET A 159 -29.27 11.29 -4.00
CA MET A 159 -28.03 10.70 -3.47
C MET A 159 -28.09 10.52 -1.95
N ALA A 160 -28.59 11.51 -1.20
CA ALA A 160 -28.75 11.43 0.26
C ALA A 160 -29.73 10.32 0.67
N THR A 161 -30.85 10.20 -0.06
CA THR A 161 -31.87 9.16 0.17
C THR A 161 -31.32 7.78 -0.14
N PHE A 162 -30.65 7.62 -1.29
CA PHE A 162 -30.02 6.36 -1.70
C PHE A 162 -28.94 5.91 -0.71
N MET A 163 -28.10 6.87 -0.28
CA MET A 163 -27.08 6.64 0.73
C MET A 163 -27.71 6.14 2.04
N HIS A 164 -28.75 6.81 2.54
CA HIS A 164 -29.42 6.40 3.78
C HIS A 164 -30.10 5.01 3.67
N ALA A 165 -30.76 4.72 2.55
CA ALA A 165 -31.38 3.41 2.31
C ALA A 165 -30.35 2.27 2.33
N LYS A 166 -29.16 2.49 1.78
CA LYS A 166 -28.08 1.51 1.76
C LYS A 166 -27.40 1.37 3.12
N LEU A 167 -27.21 2.48 3.84
CA LEU A 167 -26.69 2.47 5.22
C LEU A 167 -27.59 1.68 6.17
N THR A 168 -28.90 1.86 6.06
CA THR A 168 -29.89 1.15 6.88
C THR A 168 -29.99 -0.33 6.51
N SER A 169 -29.85 -0.71 5.24
CA SER A 169 -29.86 -2.12 4.81
C SER A 169 -28.63 -2.89 5.31
N VAL A 170 -27.46 -2.24 5.41
CA VAL A 170 -26.23 -2.87 5.95
C VAL A 170 -26.34 -3.12 7.46
N HIS A 171 -27.09 -2.28 8.19
CA HIS A 171 -27.28 -2.43 9.64
C HIS A 171 -28.53 -3.25 10.01
N ALA A 172 -29.30 -3.72 9.04
CA ALA A 172 -30.43 -4.59 9.29
C ALA A 172 -29.93 -6.01 9.68
N PRO A 173 -30.52 -6.66 10.69
CA PRO A 173 -30.15 -8.03 11.08
C PRO A 173 -30.53 -9.00 9.96
N SER A 174 -29.59 -9.28 9.06
CA SER A 174 -29.71 -10.30 8.01
C SER A 174 -28.92 -11.55 8.41
N CYS A 175 -29.39 -12.72 7.94
CA CYS A 175 -28.78 -14.03 8.15
C CYS A 175 -27.37 -14.15 7.54
N PHE A 176 -27.03 -13.28 6.60
CA PHE A 176 -25.67 -13.14 6.05
C PHE A 176 -25.07 -11.86 6.61
N THR A 177 -24.11 -11.99 7.53
CA THR A 177 -23.35 -10.87 8.08
C THR A 177 -22.59 -10.15 6.97
N THR A 178 -23.11 -9.03 6.50
CA THR A 178 -22.40 -8.13 5.59
C THR A 178 -21.25 -7.46 6.35
N ILE A 179 -20.01 -7.64 5.88
CA ILE A 179 -18.84 -6.98 6.48
C ILE A 179 -18.96 -5.49 6.18
N PRO A 180 -18.90 -4.59 7.18
CA PRO A 180 -19.01 -3.16 6.95
C PRO A 180 -17.82 -2.64 6.16
N MET A 181 -18.10 -1.73 5.22
CA MET A 181 -17.15 -1.26 4.21
C MET A 181 -15.93 -0.56 4.83
N TYR A 182 -16.13 0.17 5.94
CA TYR A 182 -15.04 0.84 6.65
C TYR A 182 -14.00 -0.13 7.21
N ILE A 183 -14.40 -1.35 7.59
CA ILE A 183 -13.46 -2.38 8.08
C ILE A 183 -12.61 -2.88 6.92
N VAL A 184 -13.23 -3.18 5.78
CA VAL A 184 -12.53 -3.62 4.57
C VAL A 184 -11.52 -2.58 4.12
N TYR A 185 -11.93 -1.31 4.07
CA TYR A 185 -11.03 -0.19 3.76
C TYR A 185 -9.86 -0.11 4.74
N GLY A 186 -10.12 -0.22 6.06
CA GLY A 186 -9.07 -0.24 7.07
C GLY A 186 -8.07 -1.40 6.91
N ILE A 187 -8.54 -2.59 6.56
CA ILE A 187 -7.70 -3.77 6.30
C ILE A 187 -6.79 -3.52 5.10
N ILE A 188 -7.34 -3.01 3.99
CA ILE A 188 -6.56 -2.69 2.77
C ILE A 188 -5.48 -1.66 3.08
N LYS A 189 -5.80 -0.65 3.89
CA LYS A 189 -4.84 0.36 4.33
C LYS A 189 -3.69 -0.27 5.09
N VAL A 190 -3.98 -1.01 6.15
CA VAL A 190 -2.95 -1.74 6.91
C VAL A 190 -2.14 -2.66 6.00
N LEU A 191 -2.76 -3.30 5.01
CA LEU A 191 -2.06 -4.15 4.06
C LEU A 191 -1.02 -3.38 3.23
N TYR A 192 -1.31 -2.15 2.78
CA TYR A 192 -0.29 -1.31 2.10
C TYR A 192 0.93 -1.07 3.00
N LEU A 193 0.71 -0.75 4.28
CA LEU A 193 1.79 -0.53 5.23
C LEU A 193 2.59 -1.82 5.47
N VAL A 194 1.91 -2.96 5.62
CA VAL A 194 2.56 -4.26 5.79
C VAL A 194 3.42 -4.61 4.58
N ILE A 195 2.93 -4.40 3.36
CA ILE A 195 3.71 -4.66 2.14
C ILE A 195 4.93 -3.75 2.08
N ALA A 196 4.80 -2.46 2.37
CA ALA A 196 5.95 -1.55 2.39
C ALA A 196 7.01 -1.99 3.43
N CYS A 197 6.58 -2.39 4.64
CA CYS A 197 7.48 -2.91 5.68
C CYS A 197 8.16 -4.21 5.25
N VAL A 198 7.40 -5.16 4.69
CA VAL A 198 7.93 -6.44 4.21
C VAL A 198 8.95 -6.21 3.11
N GLN A 199 8.67 -5.32 2.15
CA GLN A 199 9.60 -5.01 1.06
C GLN A 199 10.88 -4.32 1.57
N PHE A 200 10.77 -3.44 2.56
CA PHE A 200 11.94 -2.81 3.21
C PHE A 200 12.83 -3.84 3.91
N CYS A 201 12.24 -4.74 4.70
CA CYS A 201 12.99 -5.82 5.37
C CYS A 201 13.54 -6.84 4.36
N ALA A 202 12.75 -7.20 3.34
CA ALA A 202 13.16 -8.13 2.29
C ALA A 202 14.36 -7.60 1.51
N LEU A 203 14.43 -6.29 1.25
CA LEU A 203 15.57 -5.65 0.60
C LEU A 203 16.88 -5.87 1.37
N GLY A 204 16.86 -5.64 2.70
CA GLY A 204 18.02 -5.88 3.56
C GLY A 204 18.40 -7.35 3.66
N TYR A 205 17.40 -8.24 3.77
CA TYR A 205 17.63 -9.69 3.78
C TYR A 205 18.23 -10.19 2.46
N PHE A 206 17.71 -9.72 1.33
CA PHE A 206 18.15 -10.09 -0.02
C PHE A 206 19.61 -9.76 -0.28
N LEU A 207 20.09 -8.61 0.22
CA LEU A 207 21.49 -8.18 0.10
C LEU A 207 22.42 -8.80 1.16
N GLY A 208 21.92 -9.70 2.00
CA GLY A 208 22.70 -10.31 3.09
C GLY A 208 22.96 -9.38 4.28
N GLN A 209 22.38 -8.18 4.31
CA GLN A 209 22.56 -7.16 5.36
C GLN A 209 21.60 -7.38 6.55
N LYS A 210 21.57 -8.60 7.10
CA LYS A 210 20.62 -8.96 8.18
C LYS A 210 20.81 -8.16 9.48
N LYS A 211 22.03 -7.67 9.72
CA LYS A 211 22.40 -6.95 10.96
C LYS A 211 22.22 -5.44 10.85
N ASP A 212 22.19 -4.88 9.65
CA ASP A 212 22.07 -3.45 9.41
C ASP A 212 20.93 -3.17 8.43
N LEU A 213 19.74 -2.87 8.95
CA LEU A 213 18.59 -2.45 8.13
C LEU A 213 18.78 -1.04 7.52
N PHE A 214 19.70 -0.26 8.09
CA PHE A 214 20.06 1.09 7.63
C PHE A 214 21.28 1.10 6.71
N TRP A 215 21.64 -0.05 6.13
CA TRP A 215 22.74 -0.21 5.19
C TRP A 215 22.72 0.83 4.05
N GLY A 216 21.54 1.26 3.60
CA GLY A 216 21.41 2.27 2.54
C GLY A 216 21.94 3.64 2.97
N TRP A 217 21.70 4.04 4.22
CA TRP A 217 22.27 5.26 4.78
C TRP A 217 23.79 5.16 4.92
N THR A 218 24.27 4.04 5.47
CA THR A 218 25.70 3.76 5.61
C THR A 218 26.42 3.79 4.25
N LEU A 219 25.84 3.16 3.23
CA LEU A 219 26.36 3.14 1.86
C LEU A 219 26.39 4.55 1.26
N PHE A 220 25.31 5.33 1.41
CA PHE A 220 25.27 6.71 0.92
C PHE A 220 26.39 7.56 1.52
N TRP A 221 26.57 7.48 2.84
CA TRP A 221 27.62 8.23 3.54
C TRP A 221 29.02 7.79 3.13
N ASN A 222 29.25 6.48 2.98
CA ASN A 222 30.53 5.95 2.51
C ASN A 222 30.87 6.46 1.10
N LEU A 223 29.90 6.44 0.18
CA LEU A 223 30.08 6.94 -1.18
C LEU A 223 30.40 8.44 -1.22
N MET A 224 29.73 9.25 -0.39
CA MET A 224 30.01 10.69 -0.28
C MET A 224 31.43 10.99 0.23
N ASN A 225 31.98 10.13 1.08
CA ASN A 225 33.34 10.24 1.59
C ASN A 225 34.40 9.57 0.69
N GLY A 226 34.00 9.04 -0.47
CA GLY A 226 34.92 8.36 -1.40
C GLY A 226 35.35 6.97 -0.94
N VAL A 227 34.68 6.37 0.05
CA VAL A 227 34.92 4.99 0.51
C VAL A 227 34.21 4.03 -0.44
N THR A 228 34.99 3.20 -1.14
CA THR A 228 34.49 2.29 -2.19
C THR A 228 34.29 0.85 -1.69
N TRP A 229 33.65 0.05 -2.52
CA TRP A 229 33.39 -1.39 -2.32
C TRP A 229 34.64 -2.22 -1.97
N GLU A 230 35.84 -1.76 -2.33
CA GLU A 230 37.11 -2.41 -1.98
C GLU A 230 37.34 -2.52 -0.47
N THR A 231 36.72 -1.64 0.32
CA THR A 231 36.87 -1.61 1.78
C THR A 231 35.63 -2.10 2.51
N THR A 232 34.44 -1.85 1.95
CA THR A 232 33.16 -2.19 2.59
C THR A 232 32.68 -3.59 2.25
N GLY A 233 33.14 -4.16 1.12
CA GLY A 233 32.65 -5.42 0.58
C GLY A 233 31.18 -5.39 0.15
N LEU A 234 30.55 -4.21 0.12
CA LEU A 234 29.17 -4.02 -0.32
C LEU A 234 29.17 -3.66 -1.81
N PHE A 235 28.39 -4.39 -2.61
CA PHE A 235 28.36 -4.27 -4.07
C PHE A 235 29.74 -4.31 -4.75
N PRO A 236 30.56 -5.37 -4.53
CA PRO A 236 31.89 -5.47 -5.13
C PRO A 236 31.84 -5.60 -6.65
N ARG A 237 32.81 -4.99 -7.33
CA ARG A 237 32.95 -5.07 -8.79
C ARG A 237 33.88 -6.21 -9.23
N LEU A 238 34.71 -6.68 -8.31
CA LEU A 238 35.59 -7.82 -8.48
C LEU A 238 35.19 -8.92 -7.51
N THR A 239 35.13 -10.15 -8.02
CA THR A 239 34.77 -11.35 -7.27
C THR A 239 35.68 -12.50 -7.67
N PHE A 240 35.77 -13.51 -6.81
CA PHE A 240 36.55 -14.71 -7.03
C PHE A 240 35.63 -15.92 -7.19
N CYS A 241 36.00 -16.79 -8.10
CA CYS A 241 35.28 -18.01 -8.40
C CYS A 241 36.25 -19.19 -8.39
N ASP A 242 35.89 -20.25 -7.66
CA ASP A 242 36.61 -21.51 -7.72
C ASP A 242 36.11 -22.31 -8.94
N PHE A 243 36.96 -22.43 -9.95
CA PHE A 243 36.70 -23.15 -11.19
C PHE A 243 37.37 -24.53 -11.13
N THR A 244 36.59 -25.59 -11.33
CA THR A 244 37.12 -26.96 -11.29
C THR A 244 37.25 -27.53 -12.70
N VAL A 245 38.48 -27.76 -13.13
CA VAL A 245 38.79 -28.43 -14.39
C VAL A 245 38.86 -29.93 -14.15
N ARG A 246 37.96 -30.68 -14.80
CA ARG A 246 37.95 -32.14 -14.72
C ARG A 246 38.89 -32.73 -15.75
N GLU A 247 39.96 -33.38 -15.28
CA GLU A 247 40.86 -34.15 -16.12
C GLU A 247 40.56 -35.67 -16.03
N MET A 248 41.01 -36.42 -17.03
CA MET A 248 40.89 -37.88 -17.03
C MET A 248 41.68 -38.50 -15.85
N ALA A 249 41.23 -39.65 -15.35
CA ALA A 249 41.82 -40.38 -14.22
C ALA A 249 41.67 -39.74 -12.82
N GLY A 250 40.74 -38.79 -12.64
CA GLY A 250 40.35 -38.27 -11.33
C GLY A 250 41.25 -37.17 -10.76
N ASN A 251 42.20 -36.67 -11.55
CA ASN A 251 43.06 -35.55 -11.17
C ASN A 251 42.37 -34.20 -11.45
N ASN A 252 41.32 -33.88 -10.71
CA ASN A 252 40.63 -32.60 -10.84
C ASN A 252 41.56 -31.47 -10.36
N ARG A 253 41.66 -30.38 -11.14
CA ARG A 253 42.37 -29.17 -10.74
C ARG A 253 41.38 -28.09 -10.32
N GLU A 254 41.54 -27.57 -9.12
CA GLU A 254 40.80 -26.40 -8.64
C GLU A 254 41.65 -25.15 -8.88
N GLU A 255 41.09 -24.21 -9.63
CA GLU A 255 41.73 -22.94 -9.97
C GLU A 255 40.81 -21.81 -9.51
N THR A 256 41.32 -20.85 -8.74
CA THR A 256 40.56 -19.65 -8.39
C THR A 256 40.81 -18.59 -9.47
N ILE A 257 39.76 -18.17 -10.16
CA ILE A 257 39.81 -17.13 -11.18
C ILE A 257 39.14 -15.84 -10.68
N GLN A 258 39.65 -14.71 -11.15
CA GLN A 258 39.14 -13.39 -10.81
C GLN A 258 38.15 -12.94 -11.89
N CYS A 259 36.96 -12.50 -11.49
CA CYS A 259 35.91 -12.08 -12.41
C CYS A 259 35.38 -10.68 -12.08
N VAL A 260 35.13 -9.89 -13.13
CA VAL A 260 34.54 -8.56 -13.09
C VAL A 260 33.02 -8.68 -13.26
N ILE A 261 32.27 -8.19 -12.28
CA ILE A 261 30.81 -8.25 -12.26
C ILE A 261 30.19 -6.87 -12.56
N GLY A 262 30.04 -6.57 -13.85
CA GLY A 262 29.57 -5.26 -14.32
C GLY A 262 28.13 -4.91 -13.89
N ILE A 263 27.25 -5.90 -13.70
CA ILE A 263 25.87 -5.67 -13.25
C ILE A 263 25.81 -5.05 -11.84
N ASN A 264 26.82 -5.30 -11.01
CA ASN A 264 26.79 -4.90 -9.62
C ASN A 264 26.91 -3.37 -9.44
N GLU A 265 27.57 -2.69 -10.39
CA GLU A 265 27.64 -1.22 -10.40
C GLU A 265 26.26 -0.58 -10.59
N PHE A 266 25.40 -1.18 -11.43
CA PHE A 266 24.01 -0.75 -11.58
C PHE A 266 23.17 -1.11 -10.36
N ASN A 267 23.32 -2.34 -9.86
CA ASN A 267 22.61 -2.80 -8.67
C ASN A 267 22.88 -1.86 -7.47
N GLU A 268 24.13 -1.44 -7.23
CA GLU A 268 24.47 -0.50 -6.15
C GLU A 268 23.59 0.76 -6.19
N LYS A 269 23.49 1.40 -7.36
CA LYS A 269 22.75 2.66 -7.51
C LYS A 269 21.24 2.45 -7.44
N ILE A 270 20.73 1.39 -8.08
CA ILE A 270 19.30 1.07 -8.09
C ILE A 270 18.83 0.70 -6.68
N PHE A 271 19.52 -0.21 -6.00
CA PHE A 271 19.15 -0.64 -4.65
C PHE A 271 19.26 0.50 -3.63
N LEU A 272 20.28 1.35 -3.75
CA LEU A 272 20.40 2.55 -2.91
C LEU A 272 19.21 3.50 -3.12
N PHE A 273 18.84 3.78 -4.37
CA PHE A 273 17.66 4.61 -4.69
C PHE A 273 16.37 3.98 -4.14
N LEU A 274 16.16 2.68 -4.35
CA LEU A 274 14.97 1.96 -3.86
C LEU A 274 14.90 1.95 -2.33
N TRP A 275 16.03 1.89 -1.63
CA TRP A 275 16.06 1.96 -0.16
C TRP A 275 15.49 3.30 0.34
N PHE A 276 15.97 4.42 -0.19
CA PHE A 276 15.43 5.74 0.16
C PHE A 276 13.96 5.89 -0.24
N TRP A 277 13.58 5.37 -1.40
CA TRP A 277 12.19 5.36 -1.85
C TRP A 277 11.27 4.61 -0.88
N LEU A 278 11.68 3.42 -0.40
CA LEU A 278 10.90 2.63 0.55
C LEU A 278 10.77 3.32 1.91
N VAL A 279 11.82 3.99 2.39
CA VAL A 279 11.76 4.79 3.62
C VAL A 279 10.77 5.95 3.47
N PHE A 280 10.83 6.67 2.35
CA PHE A 280 9.87 7.72 2.02
C PHE A 280 8.44 7.18 1.91
N LEU A 281 8.26 6.01 1.31
CA LEU A 281 6.98 5.35 1.17
C LEU A 281 6.39 4.96 2.53
N LEU A 282 7.20 4.37 3.42
CA LEU A 282 6.80 4.04 4.79
C LEU A 282 6.34 5.28 5.57
N PHE A 283 7.09 6.37 5.47
CA PHE A 283 6.74 7.61 6.18
C PHE A 283 5.47 8.26 5.61
N SER A 284 5.37 8.40 4.30
CA SER A 284 4.20 8.99 3.64
C SER A 284 2.92 8.17 3.86
N THR A 285 3.02 6.84 3.79
CA THR A 285 1.89 5.93 4.10
C THR A 285 1.49 6.04 5.56
N LEU A 286 2.44 6.01 6.50
CA LEU A 286 2.15 6.14 7.93
C LEU A 286 1.43 7.47 8.25
N ILE A 287 1.89 8.59 7.70
CA ILE A 287 1.23 9.90 7.89
C ILE A 287 -0.20 9.87 7.36
N ALA A 288 -0.41 9.35 6.15
CA ALA A 288 -1.75 9.27 5.55
C ALA A 288 -2.69 8.40 6.40
N HIS A 289 -2.18 7.29 6.96
CA HIS A 289 -2.96 6.40 7.83
C HIS A 289 -3.34 7.09 9.15
N ILE A 290 -2.41 7.81 9.77
CA ILE A 290 -2.68 8.58 10.99
C ILE A 290 -3.72 9.66 10.70
N PHE A 291 -3.59 10.39 9.59
CA PHE A 291 -4.55 11.40 9.19
C PHE A 291 -5.96 10.82 9.00
N ASN A 292 -6.07 9.73 8.24
CA ASN A 292 -7.33 9.03 8.02
C ASN A 292 -7.91 8.50 9.35
N ALA A 293 -7.10 7.88 10.21
CA ALA A 293 -7.55 7.36 11.51
C ALA A 293 -8.09 8.47 12.43
N VAL A 294 -7.42 9.64 12.47
CA VAL A 294 -7.88 10.81 13.23
C VAL A 294 -9.21 11.33 12.65
N GLN A 295 -9.34 11.38 11.33
CA GLN A 295 -10.57 11.81 10.65
C GLN A 295 -11.77 10.89 10.97
N PHE A 296 -11.55 9.56 11.06
CA PHE A 296 -12.60 8.61 11.45
C PHE A 296 -12.93 8.65 12.93
N SER A 297 -11.93 8.84 13.80
CA SER A 297 -12.09 8.82 15.25
C SER A 297 -12.77 10.09 15.79
N LYS A 298 -12.53 11.25 15.19
CA LYS A 298 -13.03 12.53 15.71
C LYS A 298 -14.13 13.11 14.82
N SER A 299 -15.15 13.68 15.44
CA SER A 299 -16.27 14.35 14.76
C SER A 299 -15.88 15.63 14.00
N TYR A 300 -14.59 16.00 13.93
CA TYR A 300 -14.15 17.24 13.26
C TYR A 300 -14.56 17.29 11.79
N PHE A 301 -14.53 16.15 11.11
CA PHE A 301 -14.92 16.04 9.71
C PHE A 301 -16.39 16.46 9.48
N ILE A 302 -17.31 15.88 10.25
CA ILE A 302 -18.75 16.19 10.14
C ILE A 302 -19.05 17.60 10.66
N ASN A 303 -18.37 18.03 11.72
CA ASN A 303 -18.49 19.39 12.23
C ASN A 303 -18.04 20.45 11.20
N SER A 304 -17.03 20.13 10.38
CA SER A 304 -16.59 21.00 9.29
C SER A 304 -17.63 21.10 8.17
N LEU A 305 -18.22 19.97 7.76
CA LEU A 305 -19.25 19.95 6.70
C LEU A 305 -20.54 20.68 7.14
N LEU A 306 -20.97 20.49 8.39
CA LEU A 306 -22.20 21.09 8.94
C LEU A 306 -21.98 22.47 9.59
N HIS A 307 -20.84 23.12 9.34
CA HIS A 307 -20.54 24.43 9.92
C HIS A 307 -21.58 25.50 9.56
N SER A 308 -22.11 25.48 8.32
CA SER A 308 -23.15 26.41 7.86
C SER A 308 -24.45 26.26 8.65
N THR A 309 -24.89 25.02 8.87
CA THR A 309 -26.09 24.70 9.66
C THR A 309 -25.93 25.15 11.12
N ARG A 310 -24.77 24.90 11.72
CA ARG A 310 -24.48 25.31 13.11
C ARG A 310 -24.45 26.83 13.28
N LYS A 311 -23.95 27.57 12.28
CA LYS A 311 -23.92 29.03 12.31
C LYS A 311 -25.33 29.62 12.26
N ASN A 312 -26.22 28.98 11.51
CA ASN A 312 -27.59 29.47 11.32
C ASN A 312 -28.52 29.12 12.50
N ASP A 313 -28.32 27.96 13.15
CA ASP A 313 -29.10 27.54 14.32
C ASP A 313 -28.21 27.22 15.54
N PRO A 314 -27.94 28.20 16.41
CA PRO A 314 -27.15 28.00 17.63
C PRO A 314 -27.87 27.14 18.69
N SER A 315 -29.16 26.87 18.50
CA SER A 315 -29.99 25.99 19.34
C SER A 315 -29.66 24.50 19.16
N ILE A 316 -28.95 24.12 18.08
CA ILE A 316 -28.57 22.75 17.81
C ILE A 316 -27.41 22.35 18.73
N ASN A 317 -27.75 21.59 19.78
CA ASN A 317 -26.79 21.07 20.75
C ASN A 317 -25.76 20.12 20.11
N LYS A 318 -24.52 20.16 20.59
CA LYS A 318 -23.43 19.23 20.23
C LYS A 318 -23.84 17.76 20.38
N ALA A 319 -24.71 17.43 21.34
CA ALA A 319 -25.25 16.10 21.55
C ALA A 319 -26.11 15.60 20.37
N LEU A 320 -26.86 16.48 19.71
CA LEU A 320 -27.70 16.12 18.56
C LEU A 320 -26.85 15.70 17.36
N PHE A 321 -25.74 16.41 17.11
CA PHE A 321 -24.77 16.04 16.07
C PHE A 321 -24.07 14.71 16.37
N GLN A 322 -23.69 14.48 17.63
CA GLN A 322 -23.11 13.20 18.03
C GLN A 322 -24.09 12.04 17.86
N GLN A 323 -25.38 12.27 18.10
CA GLN A 323 -26.42 11.28 17.88
C GLN A 323 -26.62 11.01 16.38
N PHE A 324 -26.72 12.06 15.54
CA PHE A 324 -26.77 11.92 14.09
C PHE A 324 -25.58 11.11 13.56
N GLU A 325 -24.38 11.41 14.04
CA GLU A 325 -23.14 10.75 13.62
C GLU A 325 -23.12 9.26 13.99
N ARG A 326 -23.62 8.89 15.17
CA ARG A 326 -23.57 7.50 15.66
C ARG A 326 -24.73 6.65 15.14
N GLU A 327 -25.95 7.18 15.15
CA GLU A 327 -27.16 6.40 14.89
C GLU A 327 -27.64 6.48 13.43
N TYR A 328 -27.41 7.61 12.75
CA TYR A 328 -27.94 7.83 11.40
C TYR A 328 -26.87 7.68 10.30
N LEU A 329 -25.72 8.33 10.47
CA LEU A 329 -24.65 8.33 9.48
C LEU A 329 -23.74 7.10 9.59
N THR A 330 -23.49 6.62 10.81
CA THR A 330 -22.57 5.51 11.12
C THR A 330 -21.14 5.74 10.58
N LYS A 331 -20.24 4.74 10.67
CA LYS A 331 -18.86 4.87 10.16
C LYS A 331 -18.76 4.76 8.64
N ASP A 332 -19.60 3.93 8.02
CA ASP A 332 -19.62 3.76 6.56
C ASP A 332 -20.08 5.06 5.86
N GLY A 333 -21.03 5.78 6.44
CA GLY A 333 -21.50 7.04 5.86
C GLY A 333 -20.44 8.13 5.93
N LYS A 334 -19.63 8.15 6.99
CA LYS A 334 -18.45 9.04 7.05
C LYS A 334 -17.42 8.72 5.98
N LEU A 335 -17.18 7.43 5.71
CA LEU A 335 -16.25 6.99 4.67
C LEU A 335 -16.72 7.51 3.30
N ILE A 336 -17.98 7.26 2.95
CA ILE A 336 -18.56 7.72 1.67
C ILE A 336 -18.49 9.24 1.54
N LEU A 337 -18.89 9.99 2.58
CA LEU A 337 -18.80 11.45 2.57
C LEU A 337 -17.35 11.94 2.46
N SER A 338 -16.36 11.23 3.01
CA SER A 338 -14.94 11.56 2.86
C SER A 338 -14.51 11.49 1.40
N PHE A 339 -14.91 10.45 0.68
CA PHE A 339 -14.61 10.32 -0.74
C PHE A 339 -15.37 11.34 -1.60
N VAL A 340 -16.64 11.60 -1.30
CA VAL A 340 -17.41 12.66 -1.97
C VAL A 340 -16.76 14.03 -1.75
N LYS A 341 -16.27 14.32 -0.54
CA LYS A 341 -15.54 15.56 -0.24
C LYS A 341 -14.24 15.66 -1.03
N SER A 342 -13.54 14.55 -1.23
CA SER A 342 -12.34 14.51 -2.07
C SER A 342 -12.62 14.86 -3.54
N GLN A 343 -13.85 14.65 -4.02
CA GLN A 343 -14.28 15.08 -5.37
C GLN A 343 -14.76 16.53 -5.37
N SER A 344 -15.62 16.89 -4.42
CA SER A 344 -16.12 18.25 -4.27
C SER A 344 -16.57 18.52 -2.83
N ASP A 345 -15.93 19.50 -2.19
CA ASP A 345 -16.29 19.93 -0.83
C ASP A 345 -17.72 20.49 -0.77
N LEU A 346 -18.13 21.24 -1.80
CA LEU A 346 -19.47 21.81 -1.89
C LEU A 346 -20.55 20.72 -1.94
N VAL A 347 -20.38 19.71 -2.80
CA VAL A 347 -21.36 18.61 -2.94
C VAL A 347 -21.43 17.80 -1.65
N ALA A 348 -20.29 17.50 -1.03
CA ALA A 348 -20.25 16.80 0.26
C ALA A 348 -20.99 17.57 1.37
N GLN A 349 -20.86 18.89 1.39
CA GLN A 349 -21.58 19.74 2.32
C GLN A 349 -23.09 19.74 2.05
N GLU A 350 -23.53 19.94 0.81
CA GLU A 350 -24.96 19.93 0.44
C GLU A 350 -25.62 18.58 0.80
N VAL A 351 -24.95 17.45 0.50
CA VAL A 351 -25.42 16.10 0.87
C VAL A 351 -25.50 15.92 2.39
N ALA A 352 -24.46 16.34 3.13
CA ALA A 352 -24.45 16.21 4.59
C ALA A 352 -25.59 17.02 5.25
N VAL A 353 -25.90 18.21 4.72
CA VAL A 353 -27.01 19.05 5.19
C VAL A 353 -28.36 18.39 4.92
N GLU A 354 -28.59 17.85 3.72
CA GLU A 354 -29.85 17.17 3.39
C GLU A 354 -30.06 15.93 4.28
N MET A 355 -29.01 15.11 4.46
CA MET A 355 -29.07 13.95 5.37
C MET A 355 -29.38 14.35 6.81
N PHE A 356 -28.85 15.48 7.28
CA PHE A 356 -29.14 16.00 8.61
C PHE A 356 -30.59 16.50 8.73
N GLN A 357 -31.12 17.16 7.70
CA GLN A 357 -32.52 17.58 7.67
C GLN A 357 -33.47 16.36 7.69
N ASP A 358 -33.15 15.31 6.95
CA ASP A 358 -33.93 14.07 6.96
C ASP A 358 -33.88 13.35 8.32
N PHE A 359 -32.73 13.37 9.00
CA PHE A 359 -32.64 12.93 10.39
C PHE A 359 -33.56 13.73 11.32
N LEU A 360 -33.60 15.06 11.18
CA LEU A 360 -34.49 15.92 11.96
C LEU A 360 -35.97 15.66 11.68
N LYS A 361 -36.35 15.32 10.44
CA LYS A 361 -37.74 14.92 10.10
C LYS A 361 -38.12 13.56 10.67
N THR A 362 -37.16 12.63 10.75
CA THR A 362 -37.39 11.26 11.23
C THR A 362 -37.45 11.17 12.76
N LYS A 363 -36.72 12.05 13.46
CA LYS A 363 -36.65 12.09 14.92
C LYS A 363 -37.98 12.38 15.66
N PRO A 364 -38.86 13.33 15.24
CA PRO A 364 -40.14 13.58 15.92
C PRO A 364 -41.07 12.35 15.86
N SER A 365 -40.93 11.47 14.88
CA SER A 365 -41.70 10.23 14.76
C SER A 365 -41.33 9.20 15.84
N ARG A 366 -40.04 9.08 16.17
CA ARG A 366 -39.57 8.18 17.26
C ARG A 366 -39.88 8.72 18.65
N LEU A 367 -39.83 10.04 18.85
CA LEU A 367 -40.24 10.68 20.10
C LEU A 367 -41.75 10.52 20.36
N ARG A 368 -42.61 10.68 19.34
CA ARG A 368 -44.05 10.40 19.48
C ARG A 368 -44.32 8.94 19.89
N ILE A 369 -43.61 7.96 19.31
CA ILE A 369 -43.81 6.55 19.65
C ILE A 369 -43.36 6.26 21.09
N HIS A 370 -42.24 6.84 21.54
CA HIS A 370 -41.79 6.69 22.92
C HIS A 370 -42.70 7.40 23.94
N ASP A 371 -43.22 8.59 23.61
CA ASP A 371 -44.16 9.32 24.47
C ASP A 371 -45.55 8.66 24.50
N VAL A 372 -46.01 8.07 23.41
CA VAL A 372 -47.25 7.27 23.36
C VAL A 372 -47.09 6.00 24.19
N ASN A 373 -46.02 5.22 23.98
CA ASN A 373 -45.75 4.03 24.81
C ASN A 373 -45.57 4.35 26.30
N LYS A 374 -44.97 5.50 26.64
CA LYS A 374 -44.82 5.93 28.03
C LYS A 374 -46.15 6.34 28.65
N LYS A 375 -47.00 7.07 27.92
CA LYS A 375 -48.37 7.42 28.35
C LYS A 375 -49.26 6.18 28.47
N ASP A 376 -49.14 5.22 27.59
CA ASP A 376 -49.90 3.96 27.66
C ASP A 376 -49.45 3.10 28.85
N LEU A 377 -48.15 3.15 29.20
CA LEU A 377 -47.62 2.50 30.41
C LEU A 377 -48.08 3.22 31.70
N GLU A 378 -48.06 4.56 31.73
CA GLU A 378 -48.52 5.36 32.88
C GLU A 378 -50.05 5.20 33.08
N ASN A 379 -50.85 5.23 32.01
CA ASN A 379 -52.28 4.99 32.07
C ASN A 379 -52.63 3.53 32.46
N GLY A 380 -51.80 2.56 32.09
CA GLY A 380 -51.95 1.17 32.53
C GLY A 380 -51.64 0.96 34.01
N VAL A 381 -50.70 1.72 34.57
CA VAL A 381 -50.32 1.66 35.99
C VAL A 381 -51.34 2.37 36.89
N ASP A 382 -51.93 3.48 36.43
CA ASP A 382 -52.96 4.19 37.21
C ASP A 382 -54.28 3.41 37.25
N ASN A 383 -54.69 2.74 36.16
CA ASN A 383 -55.85 1.85 36.16
C ASN A 383 -55.67 0.62 37.07
N LEU A 384 -54.43 0.17 37.33
CA LEU A 384 -54.16 -0.92 38.27
C LEU A 384 -54.24 -0.49 39.74
N LYS A 385 -53.98 0.78 40.06
CA LYS A 385 -54.07 1.31 41.43
C LYS A 385 -55.52 1.50 41.89
N ASP A 386 -56.44 1.79 40.97
CA ASP A 386 -57.86 1.97 41.29
C ASP A 386 -58.63 0.64 41.46
N THR A 387 -57.98 -0.51 41.27
CA THR A 387 -58.63 -1.84 41.35
C THR A 387 -58.21 -2.67 42.58
N ILE A 388 -57.41 -2.13 43.50
CA ILE A 388 -57.03 -2.83 44.74
C ILE A 388 -57.77 -2.22 45.95
N PRO A 389 -58.94 -2.75 46.35
CA PRO A 389 -59.53 -2.42 47.64
C PRO A 389 -58.70 -3.09 48.74
N VAL A 390 -57.93 -2.31 49.48
CA VAL A 390 -57.32 -2.75 50.74
C VAL A 390 -58.41 -2.72 51.81
N SER A 391 -59.11 -3.85 52.00
CA SER A 391 -59.93 -4.10 53.17
C SER A 391 -59.03 -4.49 54.36
N VAL A 392 -59.31 -3.85 55.50
CA VAL A 392 -58.72 -4.01 56.85
C VAL A 392 -58.66 -5.46 57.30
#